data_AF-A0AAW1HR57-F1
#
_entry.id   AF-A0AAW1HR57-F1
#
_cell.length_a   1.000
_cell.length_b   1.000
_cell.length_c   1.000
_cell.angle_alpha   90.00
_cell.angle_beta   90.00
_cell.angle_gamma   90.00
#
_symmetry.space_group_name_H-M   'P 1'
#
loop_
_entity.id
_entity.type
_entity.pdbx_description
1 polymer ?
#
loop_
_entity_poly.entity_id
_entity_poly.type
_entity_poly.pdbx_seq_one_letter_code
_entity_poly.pdbx_strand_id
1 'polypeptide(L)'
;MANKFEGFLRILYVVFAFCAALFLGALKGLLVGPIAALILIIGNVGVILGIFPVHVYKTIYTIIKTNRFDVAMKVAIMFGLPGLAALWLSLSIAGSVIVGLGYGFFTPWVSTFEAFRQENEVKKFLHCIVDGTWETIKDSCTIVRDFADLCIHSYPMYLKEICECGITDEVQTLKFIHVPAIVIVGLLGLAVEVPFYTAIVIVKSPFMLFKGWQRLTHDLIAREGPFLETACVPVAGLAILFWPIFVVGSVVLAIFTSVFVGLYASVVVYQEKSFKRGLAYVIAQVAEFDEYTNDWLYLREGTILPNQAPIQKEADVPIVRFDCGSKSCS
;
A
#
# COMPACT_ATOMS: atom_id res chain seq x y z
N MET A 1 -30.53 26.43 32.01
CA MET A 1 -30.06 25.16 32.61
C MET A 1 -30.42 23.96 31.72
N ALA A 2 -31.65 23.90 31.19
CA ALA A 2 -32.09 22.89 30.21
C ALA A 2 -31.18 22.76 28.96
N ASN A 3 -30.79 23.86 28.31
CA ASN A 3 -29.94 23.82 27.11
C ASN A 3 -28.52 23.25 27.35
N LYS A 4 -27.97 23.38 28.57
CA LYS A 4 -26.68 22.76 28.93
C LYS A 4 -26.84 21.26 29.19
N PHE A 5 -27.96 20.84 29.75
CA PHE A 5 -28.27 19.44 30.04
C PHE A 5 -28.55 18.65 28.75
N GLU A 6 -29.31 19.21 27.81
CA GLU A 6 -29.53 18.60 26.49
C GLU A 6 -28.23 18.49 25.68
N GLY A 7 -27.38 19.52 25.69
CA GLY A 7 -26.06 19.48 25.07
C GLY A 7 -25.16 18.39 25.67
N PHE A 8 -25.16 18.26 26.99
CA PHE A 8 -24.41 17.21 27.70
C PHE A 8 -24.91 15.81 27.36
N LEU A 9 -26.23 15.59 27.34
CA LEU A 9 -26.84 14.31 26.95
C LEU A 9 -26.50 13.93 25.51
N ARG A 10 -26.48 14.90 24.59
CA ARG A 10 -26.11 14.67 23.19
C ARG A 10 -24.66 14.24 23.03
N ILE A 11 -23.74 14.87 23.77
CA ILE A 11 -22.32 14.47 23.80
C ILE A 11 -22.18 13.06 24.35
N LEU A 12 -22.85 12.77 25.47
CA LEU A 12 -22.83 11.43 26.08
C LEU A 12 -23.33 10.36 25.11
N TYR A 13 -24.42 10.65 24.38
CA TYR A 13 -24.98 9.75 23.36
C TYR A 13 -24.00 9.51 22.20
N VAL A 14 -23.35 10.55 21.68
CA VAL A 14 -22.36 10.39 20.59
C VAL A 14 -21.16 9.55 21.04
N VAL A 15 -20.64 9.81 22.25
CA VAL A 15 -19.53 9.03 22.81
C VAL A 15 -19.95 7.57 23.03
N PHE A 16 -21.14 7.34 23.57
CA PHE A 16 -21.68 6.00 23.75
C PHE A 16 -21.86 5.28 22.41
N ALA A 17 -22.43 5.94 21.40
CA ALA A 17 -22.62 5.37 20.06
C ALA A 17 -21.27 5.06 19.38
N PHE A 18 -20.27 5.93 19.54
CA PHE A 18 -18.91 5.69 19.05
C PHE A 18 -18.28 4.47 19.72
N CYS A 19 -18.32 4.39 21.06
CA CYS A 19 -17.80 3.24 21.79
C CYS A 19 -18.54 1.95 21.41
N ALA A 20 -19.87 1.99 21.30
CA ALA A 20 -20.67 0.85 20.87
C ALA A 20 -20.28 0.39 19.45
N ALA A 21 -20.13 1.32 18.50
CA ALA A 21 -19.66 1.04 17.14
C ALA A 21 -18.25 0.44 17.14
N LEU A 22 -17.36 0.95 18.00
CA LEU A 22 -15.99 0.47 18.15
C LEU A 22 -15.96 -0.99 18.64
N PHE A 23 -16.73 -1.31 19.68
CA PHE A 23 -16.83 -2.66 20.22
C PHE A 23 -17.53 -3.62 19.26
N LEU A 24 -18.61 -3.18 18.60
CA LEU A 24 -19.30 -3.98 17.60
C LEU A 24 -18.40 -4.26 16.39
N GLY A 25 -17.67 -3.26 15.91
CA GLY A 25 -16.70 -3.41 14.83
C GLY A 25 -15.57 -4.37 15.19
N ALA A 26 -15.02 -4.26 16.41
CA ALA A 26 -14.01 -5.19 16.92
C ALA A 26 -14.55 -6.62 17.06
N LEU A 27 -15.77 -6.79 17.57
CA LEU A 27 -16.43 -8.09 17.69
C LEU A 27 -16.67 -8.73 16.31
N LYS A 28 -17.12 -7.94 15.32
CA LYS A 28 -17.25 -8.42 13.94
C LYS A 28 -15.91 -8.78 13.32
N GLY A 29 -14.89 -7.94 13.52
CA GLY A 29 -13.52 -8.22 13.08
C GLY A 29 -13.00 -9.53 13.69
N LEU A 30 -13.38 -9.84 14.94
CA LEU A 30 -13.02 -11.10 15.60
C LEU A 30 -13.81 -12.31 15.09
N LEU A 31 -15.09 -12.13 14.72
CA LEU A 31 -15.96 -13.24 14.29
C LEU A 31 -15.86 -13.52 12.78
N VAL A 32 -16.00 -12.49 11.95
CA VAL A 32 -15.97 -12.58 10.48
C VAL A 32 -14.54 -12.49 9.96
N GLY A 33 -13.69 -11.72 10.62
CA GLY A 33 -12.32 -11.48 10.14
C GLY A 33 -11.47 -12.74 9.99
N PRO A 34 -11.53 -13.75 10.88
CA PRO A 34 -10.83 -15.02 10.65
C PRO A 34 -11.31 -15.74 9.39
N ILE A 35 -12.61 -15.71 9.09
CA ILE A 35 -13.19 -16.34 7.90
C ILE A 35 -12.70 -15.61 6.64
N ALA A 36 -12.81 -14.28 6.61
CA ALA A 36 -12.33 -13.46 5.50
C ALA A 36 -10.82 -13.60 5.29
N ALA A 37 -10.03 -13.57 6.37
CA ALA A 37 -8.59 -13.79 6.33
C ALA A 37 -8.23 -15.18 5.80
N LEU A 38 -8.93 -16.23 6.23
CA LEU A 38 -8.70 -17.59 5.72
C LEU A 38 -9.00 -17.70 4.23
N ILE A 39 -10.08 -17.09 3.74
CA ILE A 39 -10.42 -17.06 2.32
C ILE A 39 -9.29 -16.39 1.53
N LEU A 40 -8.83 -15.22 1.96
CA LEU A 40 -7.73 -14.50 1.31
C LEU A 40 -6.42 -15.28 1.34
N ILE A 41 -6.04 -15.82 2.50
CA ILE A 41 -4.78 -16.54 2.67
C ILE A 41 -4.79 -17.82 1.85
N ILE A 42 -5.80 -18.67 2.01
CA ILE A 42 -5.90 -19.94 1.29
C ILE A 42 -6.06 -19.69 -0.21
N GLY A 43 -6.88 -18.70 -0.59
CA GLY A 43 -7.08 -18.32 -1.98
C GLY A 43 -5.80 -17.85 -2.66
N ASN A 44 -5.14 -16.84 -2.09
CA ASN A 44 -3.91 -16.29 -2.67
C ASN A 44 -2.76 -17.30 -2.64
N VAL A 45 -2.56 -18.03 -1.53
CA VAL A 45 -1.54 -19.08 -1.46
C VAL A 45 -1.83 -20.21 -2.45
N GLY A 46 -3.10 -20.59 -2.62
CA GLY A 46 -3.54 -21.57 -3.62
C GLY A 46 -3.22 -21.13 -5.05
N VAL A 47 -3.53 -19.87 -5.40
CA VAL A 47 -3.17 -19.27 -6.70
C VAL A 47 -1.65 -19.25 -6.88
N ILE A 48 -0.91 -18.78 -5.87
CA ILE A 48 0.56 -18.74 -5.89
C ILE A 48 1.11 -20.13 -6.17
N LEU A 49 0.80 -21.12 -5.35
CA LEU A 49 1.35 -22.48 -5.48
C LEU A 49 0.90 -23.17 -6.78
N GLY A 50 -0.36 -22.97 -7.20
CA GLY A 50 -0.93 -23.58 -8.39
C GLY A 50 -0.31 -23.05 -9.68
N ILE A 51 -0.10 -21.74 -9.80
CA ILE A 51 0.42 -21.12 -11.03
C ILE A 51 1.96 -21.05 -11.00
N PHE A 52 2.61 -21.05 -9.83
CA PHE A 52 4.07 -20.98 -9.70
C PHE A 52 4.86 -21.89 -10.65
N PRO A 53 4.57 -23.20 -10.81
CA PRO A 53 5.30 -24.04 -11.75
C PRO A 53 5.15 -23.57 -13.21
N VAL A 54 3.98 -23.05 -13.58
CA VAL A 54 3.73 -22.48 -14.92
C VAL A 54 4.53 -21.19 -15.11
N HIS A 55 4.57 -20.32 -14.10
CA HIS A 55 5.40 -19.11 -14.12
C HIS A 55 6.88 -19.46 -14.29
N VAL A 56 7.42 -20.38 -13.47
CA VAL A 56 8.82 -20.83 -13.55
C VAL A 56 9.12 -21.42 -14.92
N TYR A 57 8.26 -22.30 -15.43
CA TYR A 57 8.42 -22.89 -16.76
C TYR A 57 8.46 -21.83 -17.86
N LYS A 58 7.48 -20.91 -17.89
CA LYS A 58 7.42 -19.83 -18.89
C LYS A 58 8.65 -18.93 -18.79
N THR A 59 9.13 -18.64 -17.59
CA THR A 59 10.34 -17.82 -17.39
C THR A 59 11.58 -18.49 -17.92
N ILE A 60 11.79 -19.77 -17.62
CA ILE A 60 12.91 -20.55 -18.17
C ILE A 60 12.80 -20.60 -19.71
N TYR A 61 11.61 -20.89 -20.25
CA TYR A 61 11.38 -20.91 -21.69
C TYR A 61 11.72 -19.57 -22.35
N THR A 62 11.27 -18.45 -21.78
CA THR A 62 11.55 -17.11 -22.30
C THR A 62 13.04 -16.77 -22.23
N ILE A 63 13.74 -17.13 -21.15
CA ILE A 63 15.19 -16.90 -21.01
C ILE A 63 15.99 -17.70 -22.05
N ILE A 64 15.59 -18.93 -22.34
CA ILE A 64 16.24 -19.76 -23.37
C ILE A 64 16.00 -19.17 -24.75
N LYS A 65 14.75 -18.81 -25.06
CA LYS A 65 14.33 -18.35 -26.38
C LYS A 65 14.75 -16.91 -26.72
N THR A 66 14.89 -16.04 -25.73
CA THR A 66 15.23 -14.63 -25.98
C THR A 66 16.63 -14.48 -26.59
N ASN A 67 16.77 -13.60 -27.57
CA ASN A 67 18.05 -13.25 -28.18
C ASN A 67 18.75 -12.08 -27.45
N ARG A 68 18.14 -11.49 -26.41
CA ARG A 68 18.67 -10.32 -25.69
C ARG A 68 19.91 -10.61 -24.85
N PHE A 69 20.12 -11.86 -24.47
CA PHE A 69 21.14 -12.30 -23.52
C PHE A 69 22.17 -13.19 -24.20
N ASP A 70 23.46 -12.95 -23.91
CA ASP A 70 24.52 -13.88 -24.32
C ASP A 70 24.43 -15.21 -23.57
N VAL A 71 25.15 -16.23 -24.05
CA VAL A 71 25.11 -17.58 -23.46
C VAL A 71 25.58 -17.57 -22.01
N ALA A 72 26.64 -16.84 -21.69
CA ALA A 72 27.19 -16.78 -20.34
C ALA A 72 26.17 -16.19 -19.35
N MET A 73 25.45 -15.16 -19.76
CA MET A 73 24.44 -14.51 -18.93
C MET A 73 23.17 -15.34 -18.80
N LYS A 74 22.75 -16.08 -19.84
CA LYS A 74 21.67 -17.07 -19.71
C LYS A 74 22.01 -18.09 -18.63
N VAL A 75 23.24 -18.61 -18.63
CA VAL A 75 23.71 -19.56 -17.61
C VAL A 75 23.71 -18.92 -16.21
N ALA A 76 24.22 -17.69 -16.08
CA ALA A 76 24.23 -16.98 -14.80
C ALA A 76 22.81 -16.76 -14.24
N ILE A 77 21.86 -16.30 -15.07
CA ILE A 77 20.47 -16.12 -14.68
C ILE A 77 19.83 -17.47 -14.30
N MET A 78 20.11 -18.54 -15.04
CA MET A 78 19.60 -19.87 -14.70
C MET A 78 20.09 -20.38 -13.35
N PHE A 79 21.32 -20.04 -12.95
CA PHE A 79 21.83 -20.39 -11.63
C PHE A 79 21.20 -19.55 -10.51
N GLY A 80 20.92 -18.27 -10.77
CA GLY A 80 20.26 -17.37 -9.82
C GLY A 80 18.74 -17.56 -9.71
N LEU A 81 18.10 -18.07 -10.76
CA LEU A 81 16.64 -18.17 -10.87
C LEU A 81 16.00 -19.00 -9.74
N PRO A 82 16.55 -20.15 -9.31
CA PRO A 82 16.01 -20.89 -8.17
C PRO A 82 15.95 -20.06 -6.89
N GLY A 83 16.99 -19.27 -6.61
CA GLY A 83 17.04 -18.38 -5.46
C GLY A 83 16.01 -17.26 -5.54
N LEU A 84 15.89 -16.61 -6.70
CA LEU A 84 14.90 -15.57 -6.94
C LEU A 84 13.46 -16.11 -6.88
N ALA A 85 13.22 -17.31 -7.42
CA ALA A 85 11.93 -17.97 -7.39
C ALA A 85 11.54 -18.36 -5.96
N ALA A 86 12.48 -18.87 -5.17
CA ALA A 86 12.26 -19.16 -3.75
C ALA A 86 11.97 -17.88 -2.95
N LEU A 87 12.75 -16.82 -3.15
CA LEU A 87 12.54 -15.53 -2.49
C LEU A 87 11.17 -14.93 -2.86
N TRP A 88 10.83 -14.93 -4.14
CA TRP A 88 9.51 -14.47 -4.60
C TRP A 88 8.37 -15.27 -3.98
N LEU A 89 8.49 -16.60 -3.94
CA LEU A 89 7.49 -17.48 -3.34
C LEU A 89 7.32 -17.20 -1.84
N SER A 90 8.42 -17.11 -1.09
CA SER A 90 8.40 -16.82 0.34
C SER A 90 7.78 -15.46 0.65
N LEU A 91 8.17 -14.42 -0.09
CA LEU A 91 7.60 -13.08 0.06
C LEU A 91 6.11 -13.04 -0.32
N SER A 92 5.70 -13.75 -1.38
CA SER A 92 4.28 -13.81 -1.79
C SER A 92 3.41 -14.48 -0.73
N ILE A 93 3.90 -15.56 -0.11
CA ILE A 93 3.19 -16.26 0.97
C ILE A 93 3.12 -15.36 2.22
N ALA A 94 4.25 -14.76 2.63
CA ALA A 94 4.29 -13.87 3.80
C ALA A 94 3.38 -12.65 3.60
N GLY A 95 3.43 -12.02 2.43
CA GLY A 95 2.56 -10.92 2.05
C GLY A 95 1.08 -11.30 2.08
N SER A 96 0.73 -12.50 1.58
CA SER A 96 -0.65 -13.01 1.63
C SER A 96 -1.18 -13.16 3.06
N VAL A 97 -0.33 -13.62 4.00
CA VAL A 97 -0.69 -13.72 5.42
C VAL A 97 -0.89 -12.33 6.03
N ILE A 98 0.04 -11.41 5.83
CA ILE A 98 -0.04 -10.05 6.38
C ILE A 98 -1.27 -9.32 5.84
N VAL A 99 -1.47 -9.33 4.53
CA VAL A 99 -2.61 -8.68 3.86
C VAL A 99 -3.91 -9.36 4.26
N GLY A 100 -3.96 -10.69 4.31
CA GLY A 100 -5.16 -11.43 4.71
C GLY A 100 -5.59 -11.12 6.14
N LEU A 101 -4.65 -11.10 7.09
CA LEU A 101 -4.92 -10.74 8.49
C LEU A 101 -5.35 -9.27 8.63
N GLY A 102 -4.62 -8.35 7.99
CA GLY A 102 -4.95 -6.93 8.01
C GLY A 102 -6.32 -6.65 7.42
N TYR A 103 -6.58 -7.12 6.20
CA TYR A 103 -7.86 -6.93 5.53
C TYR A 103 -9.02 -7.59 6.31
N GLY A 104 -8.85 -8.84 6.72
CA GLY A 104 -9.89 -9.57 7.45
C GLY A 104 -10.28 -8.89 8.75
N PHE A 105 -9.32 -8.30 9.48
CA PHE A 105 -9.59 -7.63 10.75
C PHE A 105 -10.11 -6.20 10.60
N PHE A 106 -9.49 -5.39 9.73
CA PHE A 106 -9.81 -3.97 9.62
C PHE A 106 -11.06 -3.69 8.76
N THR A 107 -11.35 -4.50 7.74
CA THR A 107 -12.49 -4.24 6.83
C THR A 107 -13.86 -4.31 7.53
N PRO A 108 -14.20 -5.36 8.31
CA PRO A 108 -15.46 -5.38 9.07
C PRO A 108 -15.56 -4.25 10.09
N TRP A 109 -14.42 -3.82 10.63
CA TRP A 109 -14.35 -2.71 11.58
C TRP A 109 -14.71 -1.39 10.91
N VAL A 110 -14.06 -1.06 9.78
CA VAL A 110 -14.35 0.16 9.01
C VAL A 110 -15.79 0.18 8.49
N SER A 111 -16.27 -0.94 7.94
CA SER A 111 -17.65 -1.06 7.44
C SER A 111 -18.70 -0.80 8.53
N THR A 112 -18.42 -1.19 9.78
CA THR A 112 -19.30 -0.88 10.92
C THR A 112 -19.46 0.62 11.13
N PHE A 113 -18.39 1.40 10.95
CA PHE A 113 -18.44 2.87 11.06
C PHE A 113 -19.09 3.53 9.84
N GLU A 114 -18.94 2.96 8.64
CA GLU A 114 -19.63 3.44 7.44
C GLU A 114 -21.16 3.30 7.57
N ALA A 115 -21.64 2.21 8.19
CA ALA A 115 -23.06 2.03 8.47
C ALA A 115 -23.64 3.16 9.37
N PHE A 116 -22.81 3.82 10.19
CA PHE A 116 -23.26 4.95 11.01
C PHE A 116 -23.56 6.22 10.21
N ARG A 117 -23.15 6.28 8.93
CA ARG A 117 -23.46 7.39 8.01
C ARG A 117 -24.93 7.40 7.55
N GLN A 118 -25.62 6.26 7.60
CA GLN A 118 -26.99 6.16 7.09
C GLN A 118 -28.01 6.86 8.01
N GLU A 119 -28.96 7.59 7.40
CA GLU A 119 -29.88 8.52 8.08
C GLU A 119 -31.01 7.84 8.89
N ASN A 120 -31.36 6.59 8.62
CA ASN A 120 -32.53 5.92 9.23
C ASN A 120 -32.16 5.09 10.48
N GLU A 121 -32.56 5.47 11.69
CA GLU A 121 -32.12 4.83 12.95
C GLU A 121 -32.39 3.32 13.07
N VAL A 122 -33.56 2.83 12.64
CA VAL A 122 -33.89 1.39 12.71
C VAL A 122 -33.14 0.59 11.65
N LYS A 123 -32.97 1.16 10.45
CA LYS A 123 -32.16 0.57 9.39
C LYS A 123 -30.67 0.62 9.74
N LYS A 124 -30.23 1.63 10.48
CA LYS A 124 -28.86 1.84 10.94
C LYS A 124 -28.39 0.73 11.85
N PHE A 125 -29.20 0.27 12.81
CA PHE A 125 -28.82 -0.87 13.66
C PHE A 125 -28.79 -2.20 12.89
N LEU A 126 -29.75 -2.43 11.98
CA LEU A 126 -29.77 -3.65 11.17
C LEU A 126 -28.61 -3.69 10.16
N HIS A 127 -28.36 -2.60 9.43
CA HIS A 127 -27.21 -2.47 8.54
C HIS A 127 -25.89 -2.48 9.32
N CYS A 128 -25.83 -1.87 10.51
CA CYS A 128 -24.65 -1.98 11.39
C CYS A 128 -24.39 -3.39 11.91
N ILE A 129 -25.33 -4.33 11.84
CA ILE A 129 -25.09 -5.74 12.18
C ILE A 129 -24.80 -6.58 10.92
N VAL A 130 -25.54 -6.33 9.84
CA VAL A 130 -25.52 -7.13 8.61
C VAL A 130 -24.43 -6.66 7.63
N ASP A 131 -24.26 -5.35 7.45
CA ASP A 131 -23.25 -4.78 6.54
C ASP A 131 -21.85 -5.04 7.10
N GLY A 132 -20.90 -5.37 6.21
CA GLY A 132 -19.54 -5.75 6.58
C GLY A 132 -19.38 -7.18 7.11
N THR A 133 -20.41 -8.03 7.05
CA THR A 133 -20.28 -9.47 7.33
C THR A 133 -20.21 -10.29 6.04
N TRP A 134 -21.31 -10.38 5.30
CA TRP A 134 -21.38 -11.09 4.04
C TRP A 134 -20.63 -10.37 2.91
N GLU A 135 -20.67 -9.04 2.90
CA GLU A 135 -19.94 -8.22 1.93
C GLU A 135 -18.44 -8.46 2.04
N THR A 136 -17.87 -8.43 3.24
CA THR A 136 -16.43 -8.70 3.42
C THR A 136 -16.01 -10.09 2.94
N ILE A 137 -16.86 -11.10 3.13
CA ILE A 137 -16.60 -12.45 2.61
C ILE A 137 -16.61 -12.44 1.07
N LYS A 138 -17.62 -11.82 0.46
CA LYS A 138 -17.74 -11.72 -1.00
C LYS A 138 -16.60 -10.90 -1.61
N ASP A 139 -16.22 -9.81 -0.96
CA ASP A 139 -15.13 -8.95 -1.40
C ASP A 139 -13.79 -9.67 -1.26
N SER A 140 -13.61 -10.47 -0.21
CA SER A 140 -12.43 -11.36 -0.08
C SER A 140 -12.33 -12.32 -1.27
N CYS A 141 -13.43 -12.95 -1.68
CA CYS A 141 -13.44 -13.81 -2.87
C CYS A 141 -13.13 -13.04 -4.16
N THR A 142 -13.63 -11.81 -4.29
CA THR A 142 -13.35 -10.94 -5.43
C THR A 142 -11.86 -10.59 -5.49
N ILE A 143 -11.25 -10.22 -4.36
CA ILE A 143 -9.82 -9.92 -4.27
C ILE A 143 -8.96 -11.13 -4.69
N VAL A 144 -9.30 -12.34 -4.24
CA VAL A 144 -8.58 -13.56 -4.67
C VAL A 144 -8.71 -13.75 -6.18
N ARG A 145 -9.90 -13.51 -6.74
CA ARG A 145 -10.12 -13.63 -8.18
C ARG A 145 -9.31 -12.61 -8.97
N ASP A 146 -9.30 -11.35 -8.54
CA ASP A 146 -8.54 -10.29 -9.19
C ASP A 146 -7.03 -10.57 -9.11
N PHE A 147 -6.55 -11.12 -7.99
CA PHE A 147 -5.18 -11.59 -7.84
C PHE A 147 -4.86 -12.77 -8.78
N ALA A 148 -5.79 -13.72 -8.93
CA ALA A 148 -5.65 -14.82 -9.88
C ALA A 148 -5.56 -14.31 -11.32
N ASP A 149 -6.46 -13.40 -11.72
CA ASP A 149 -6.47 -12.81 -13.05
C ASP A 149 -5.15 -12.05 -13.33
N LEU A 150 -4.64 -11.31 -12.34
CA LEU A 150 -3.33 -10.65 -12.42
C LEU A 150 -2.21 -11.66 -12.70
N CYS A 151 -2.15 -12.76 -11.94
CA CYS A 151 -1.13 -13.81 -12.10
C CYS A 151 -1.26 -14.53 -13.45
N ILE A 152 -2.48 -14.82 -13.90
CA ILE A 152 -2.74 -15.57 -15.14
C ILE A 152 -2.43 -14.72 -16.37
N HIS A 153 -2.76 -13.43 -16.36
CA HIS A 153 -2.71 -12.60 -17.56
C HIS A 153 -1.50 -11.66 -17.60
N SER A 154 -1.20 -10.96 -16.51
CA SER A 154 -0.20 -9.87 -16.56
C SER A 154 1.21 -10.39 -16.71
N TYR A 155 1.58 -11.43 -15.96
CA TYR A 155 2.94 -11.97 -16.01
C TYR A 155 3.27 -12.64 -17.34
N PRO A 156 2.42 -13.52 -17.92
CA PRO A 156 2.71 -14.09 -19.22
C PRO A 156 2.74 -13.06 -20.34
N MET A 157 1.92 -12.00 -20.27
CA MET A 157 1.97 -10.89 -21.22
C MET A 157 3.33 -10.18 -21.17
N TYR A 158 3.83 -9.87 -19.97
CA TYR A 158 5.17 -9.30 -19.79
C TYR A 158 6.28 -10.20 -20.36
N LEU A 159 6.23 -11.51 -20.09
CA LEU A 159 7.19 -12.46 -20.67
C LEU A 159 7.11 -12.55 -22.20
N LYS A 160 5.90 -12.42 -22.75
CA LYS A 160 5.67 -12.40 -24.19
C LYS A 160 6.30 -11.17 -24.83
N GLU A 161 6.12 -9.99 -24.24
CA GLU A 161 6.75 -8.74 -24.70
C GLU A 161 8.29 -8.83 -24.71
N ILE A 162 8.91 -9.44 -23.69
CA ILE A 162 10.36 -9.68 -23.65
C ILE A 162 10.82 -10.57 -24.80
N CYS A 163 10.00 -11.54 -25.21
CA CYS A 163 10.30 -12.44 -26.32
C CYS A 163 10.11 -11.77 -27.68
N GLU A 164 9.04 -10.99 -27.86
CA GLU A 164 8.68 -10.35 -29.13
C GLU A 164 9.56 -9.14 -29.47
N CYS A 165 9.95 -8.33 -28.48
CA CYS A 165 10.91 -7.23 -28.67
C CYS A 165 12.31 -7.71 -29.10
N GLY A 166 12.60 -9.01 -29.05
CA GLY A 166 13.84 -9.58 -29.58
C GLY A 166 13.89 -9.70 -31.11
N ILE A 167 12.78 -9.45 -31.80
CA ILE A 167 12.66 -9.59 -33.27
C ILE A 167 12.86 -8.23 -33.97
N THR A 168 12.61 -7.11 -33.27
CA THR A 168 12.65 -5.73 -33.79
C THR A 168 13.92 -4.99 -33.31
N ASP A 169 15.06 -5.51 -33.75
CA ASP A 169 16.36 -4.88 -34.05
C ASP A 169 16.74 -3.45 -33.53
N GLU A 170 16.63 -3.11 -32.24
CA GLU A 170 17.35 -1.95 -31.66
C GLU A 170 18.07 -2.19 -30.31
N VAL A 171 17.76 -3.27 -29.59
CA VAL A 171 18.37 -3.54 -28.28
C VAL A 171 19.55 -4.51 -28.40
N GLN A 172 20.76 -3.97 -28.62
CA GLN A 172 22.00 -4.77 -28.62
C GLN A 172 22.10 -5.67 -27.37
N THR A 173 22.58 -6.89 -27.59
CA THR A 173 22.77 -7.95 -26.60
C THR A 173 23.55 -7.48 -25.37
N LEU A 174 23.02 -7.77 -24.18
CA LEU A 174 23.77 -7.49 -22.96
C LEU A 174 24.90 -8.50 -22.85
N LYS A 175 26.13 -7.99 -22.96
CA LYS A 175 27.35 -8.76 -22.80
C LYS A 175 27.69 -8.88 -21.32
N PHE A 176 28.23 -10.03 -20.93
CA PHE A 176 28.74 -10.30 -19.58
C PHE A 176 29.61 -9.17 -18.98
N ILE A 177 30.31 -8.41 -19.83
CA ILE A 177 31.16 -7.28 -19.41
C ILE A 177 30.41 -6.14 -18.67
N HIS A 178 29.09 -6.00 -18.87
CA HIS A 178 28.30 -4.97 -18.17
C HIS A 178 27.75 -5.46 -16.81
N VAL A 179 27.82 -6.76 -16.52
CA VAL A 179 27.30 -7.37 -15.28
C VAL A 179 27.98 -6.80 -14.04
N PRO A 180 29.32 -6.61 -13.98
CA PRO A 180 29.96 -6.02 -12.81
C PRO A 180 29.43 -4.62 -12.48
N ALA A 181 29.19 -3.78 -13.51
CA ALA A 181 28.64 -2.44 -13.31
C ALA A 181 27.22 -2.49 -12.74
N ILE A 182 26.38 -3.41 -13.23
CA ILE A 182 25.01 -3.63 -12.73
C ILE A 182 25.05 -4.05 -11.24
N VAL A 183 25.90 -5.02 -10.89
CA VAL A 183 26.04 -5.51 -9.51
C VAL A 183 26.54 -4.41 -8.58
N ILE A 184 27.56 -3.65 -8.99
CA ILE A 184 28.11 -2.55 -8.18
C ILE A 184 27.05 -1.48 -7.91
N VAL A 185 26.28 -1.06 -8.93
CA VAL A 185 25.23 -0.05 -8.73
C VAL A 185 24.08 -0.59 -7.88
N GLY A 186 23.68 -1.85 -8.05
CA GLY A 186 22.66 -2.46 -7.19
C GLY A 186 23.06 -2.53 -5.72
N LEU A 187 24.31 -2.91 -5.44
CA LEU A 187 24.86 -2.92 -4.07
C LEU A 187 24.98 -1.50 -3.50
N LEU A 188 25.39 -0.52 -4.33
CA LEU A 188 25.42 0.88 -3.93
C LEU A 188 24.02 1.42 -3.65
N GLY A 189 23.03 1.07 -4.48
CA GLY A 189 21.63 1.39 -4.27
C GLY A 189 21.14 0.86 -2.92
N LEU A 190 21.40 -0.42 -2.61
CA LEU A 190 21.08 -0.96 -1.28
C LEU A 190 21.79 -0.24 -0.13
N ALA A 191 23.08 0.06 -0.31
CA ALA A 191 23.89 0.72 0.71
C ALA A 191 23.50 2.18 0.96
N VAL A 192 22.82 2.83 0.00
CA VAL A 192 22.35 4.22 0.10
C VAL A 192 20.86 4.26 0.45
N GLU A 193 20.00 3.66 -0.36
CA GLU A 193 18.54 3.76 -0.21
C GLU A 193 18.06 3.27 1.16
N VAL A 194 18.50 2.08 1.60
CA VAL A 194 18.03 1.49 2.85
C VAL A 194 18.31 2.39 4.06
N PRO A 195 19.56 2.85 4.31
CA PRO A 195 19.81 3.73 5.45
C PRO A 195 19.18 5.12 5.29
N PHE A 196 19.15 5.72 4.10
CA PHE A 196 18.56 7.04 3.90
C PHE A 196 17.04 7.03 4.08
N TYR A 197 16.32 6.08 3.47
CA TYR A 197 14.88 5.91 3.70
C TYR A 197 14.60 5.68 5.18
N THR A 198 15.34 4.79 5.82
CA THR A 198 15.21 4.51 7.25
C THR A 198 15.42 5.77 8.10
N ALA A 199 16.46 6.55 7.81
CA ALA A 199 16.73 7.81 8.52
C ALA A 199 15.61 8.83 8.33
N ILE A 200 15.16 9.04 7.07
CA ILE A 200 14.07 9.97 6.74
C ILE A 200 12.81 9.58 7.49
N VAL A 201 12.38 8.32 7.43
CA VAL A 201 11.13 7.91 8.10
C VAL A 201 11.25 7.92 9.62
N ILE A 202 12.39 7.58 10.21
CA ILE A 202 12.59 7.66 11.67
C ILE A 202 12.52 9.11 12.15
N VAL A 203 13.11 10.04 11.40
CA VAL A 203 13.11 11.47 11.76
C VAL A 203 11.74 12.11 11.53
N LYS A 204 11.08 11.81 10.40
CA LYS A 204 9.82 12.45 9.99
C LYS A 204 8.56 11.80 10.56
N SER A 205 8.59 10.50 10.89
CA SER A 205 7.40 9.80 11.42
C SER A 205 6.83 10.37 12.71
N PRO A 206 7.62 10.86 13.71
CA PRO A 206 7.05 11.49 14.88
C PRO A 206 6.29 12.77 14.52
N PHE A 207 6.82 13.57 13.60
CA PHE A 207 6.14 14.78 13.12
C PHE A 207 4.86 14.43 12.35
N MET A 208 4.87 13.38 11.53
CA MET A 208 3.68 12.89 10.82
C MET A 208 2.61 12.40 11.78
N LEU A 209 3.02 11.72 12.84
CA LEU A 209 2.13 11.29 13.92
C LEU A 209 1.48 12.52 14.57
N PHE A 210 2.26 13.46 15.11
CA PHE A 210 1.73 14.60 15.83
C PHE A 210 0.93 15.56 14.96
N LYS A 211 1.45 15.96 13.79
CA LYS A 211 0.74 16.87 12.88
C LYS A 211 -0.53 16.24 12.32
N GLY A 212 -0.45 14.98 11.87
CA GLY A 212 -1.62 14.28 11.35
C GLY A 212 -2.70 14.12 12.41
N TRP A 213 -2.31 13.78 13.64
CA TRP A 213 -3.23 13.67 14.76
C TRP A 213 -3.83 15.02 15.17
N GLN A 214 -3.03 16.09 15.21
CA GLN A 214 -3.51 17.46 15.43
C GLN A 214 -4.46 17.93 14.33
N ARG A 215 -4.18 17.62 13.06
CA ARG A 215 -5.04 17.99 11.94
C ARG A 215 -6.37 17.25 11.98
N LEU A 216 -6.35 15.93 12.14
CA LEU A 216 -7.57 15.14 12.22
C LEU A 216 -8.44 15.55 13.42
N THR A 217 -7.83 15.88 14.56
CA THR A 217 -8.56 16.41 15.73
C THR A 217 -9.08 17.82 15.48
N HIS A 218 -8.34 18.69 14.80
CA HIS A 218 -8.80 20.02 14.42
C HIS A 218 -9.96 19.96 13.42
N ASP A 219 -9.86 19.18 12.35
CA ASP A 219 -10.90 19.01 11.33
C ASP A 219 -12.20 18.47 11.95
N LEU A 220 -12.08 17.59 12.95
CA LEU A 220 -13.21 17.09 13.74
C LEU A 220 -13.89 18.17 14.60
N ILE A 221 -13.11 19.07 15.20
CA ILE A 221 -13.61 20.15 16.08
C ILE A 221 -14.19 21.32 15.28
N ALA A 222 -13.49 21.73 14.22
CA ALA A 222 -13.85 22.85 13.35
C ALA A 222 -14.99 22.50 12.39
N ARG A 223 -15.30 21.21 12.18
CA ARG A 223 -16.23 20.73 11.16
C ARG A 223 -15.91 21.25 9.76
N GLU A 224 -14.62 21.27 9.42
CA GLU A 224 -14.12 21.66 8.10
C GLU A 224 -13.64 20.42 7.32
N GLY A 225 -13.65 20.46 5.98
CA GLY A 225 -13.18 19.36 5.13
C GLY A 225 -14.19 18.19 4.95
N PRO A 226 -13.75 16.92 4.81
CA PRO A 226 -14.62 15.77 4.52
C PRO A 226 -15.64 15.43 5.64
N PHE A 227 -15.61 16.18 6.74
CA PHE A 227 -16.40 15.95 7.97
C PHE A 227 -17.46 17.02 8.22
N LEU A 228 -17.91 17.71 7.16
CA LEU A 228 -18.94 18.75 7.20
C LEU A 228 -20.27 18.22 7.77
N GLU A 229 -20.59 16.96 7.52
CA GLU A 229 -21.81 16.31 7.99
C GLU A 229 -21.62 15.65 9.36
N THR A 230 -22.59 15.86 10.27
CA THR A 230 -22.58 15.25 11.61
C THR A 230 -22.60 13.71 11.58
N ALA A 231 -22.96 13.12 10.44
CA ALA A 231 -22.94 11.68 10.21
C ALA A 231 -21.50 11.09 10.10
N CYS A 232 -20.51 11.91 9.72
CA CYS A 232 -19.12 11.46 9.51
C CYS A 232 -18.25 11.51 10.77
N VAL A 233 -18.76 12.08 11.88
CA VAL A 233 -18.03 12.24 13.15
C VAL A 233 -17.48 10.91 13.70
N PRO A 234 -18.23 9.78 13.69
CA PRO A 234 -17.69 8.51 14.16
C PRO A 234 -16.55 7.96 13.28
N VAL A 235 -16.65 8.13 11.96
CA VAL A 235 -15.60 7.68 11.01
C VAL A 235 -14.31 8.47 11.23
N ALA A 236 -14.42 9.78 11.42
CA ALA A 236 -13.28 10.64 11.76
C ALA A 236 -12.62 10.20 13.09
N GLY A 237 -13.42 9.87 14.10
CA GLY A 237 -12.91 9.33 15.38
C GLY A 237 -12.14 8.01 15.21
N LEU A 238 -12.59 7.12 14.31
CA LEU A 238 -11.87 5.89 14.00
C LEU A 238 -10.53 6.19 13.29
N ALA A 239 -10.51 7.12 12.35
CA ALA A 239 -9.29 7.54 11.67
C ALA A 239 -8.25 8.12 12.65
N ILE A 240 -8.69 8.95 13.61
CA ILE A 240 -7.84 9.48 14.69
C ILE A 240 -7.25 8.34 15.53
N LEU A 241 -8.05 7.31 15.84
CA LEU A 241 -7.61 6.16 16.65
C LEU A 241 -6.61 5.28 15.92
N PHE A 242 -6.80 5.04 14.61
CA PHE A 242 -5.93 4.21 13.79
C PHE A 242 -4.73 4.94 13.20
N TRP A 243 -4.69 6.26 13.29
CA TRP A 243 -3.58 7.06 12.80
C TRP A 243 -2.20 6.57 13.25
N PRO A 244 -1.97 6.23 14.55
CA PRO A 244 -0.67 5.71 14.98
C PRO A 244 -0.30 4.38 14.32
N ILE A 245 -1.26 3.47 14.16
CA ILE A 245 -1.05 2.17 13.51
C ILE A 245 -0.67 2.39 12.05
N PHE A 246 -1.36 3.29 11.36
CA PHE A 246 -1.06 3.67 9.98
C PHE A 246 0.37 4.23 9.84
N VAL A 247 0.78 5.13 10.74
CA VAL A 247 2.14 5.68 10.76
C VAL A 247 3.17 4.55 10.94
N VAL A 248 2.99 3.65 11.90
CA VAL A 248 3.93 2.51 12.10
C VAL A 248 3.97 1.61 10.87
N GLY A 249 2.81 1.28 10.30
CA GLY A 249 2.72 0.47 9.07
C GLY A 249 3.47 1.11 7.90
N SER A 250 3.33 2.42 7.72
CA SER A 250 4.04 3.16 6.66
C SER A 250 5.56 3.14 6.84
N VAL A 251 6.06 3.24 8.08
CA VAL A 251 7.50 3.17 8.38
C VAL A 251 8.05 1.79 8.03
N VAL A 252 7.39 0.73 8.48
CA VAL A 252 7.81 -0.66 8.18
C VAL A 252 7.79 -0.92 6.68
N LEU A 253 6.73 -0.47 6.00
CA LEU A 253 6.59 -0.63 4.55
C LEU A 253 7.67 0.13 3.80
N ALA A 254 7.96 1.39 4.16
CA ALA A 254 9.00 2.19 3.51
C ALA A 254 10.40 1.58 3.65
N ILE A 255 10.73 1.05 4.83
CA ILE A 255 12.01 0.35 5.05
C ILE A 255 12.07 -0.91 4.18
N PHE A 256 10.98 -1.69 4.13
CA PHE A 256 10.93 -2.89 3.30
C PHE A 256 11.02 -2.60 1.80
N THR A 257 10.29 -1.58 1.30
CA THR A 257 10.30 -1.21 -0.12
C THR A 257 11.63 -0.61 -0.57
N SER A 258 12.36 0.08 0.31
CA SER A 258 13.68 0.67 0.00
C SER A 258 14.69 -0.35 -0.56
N VAL A 259 14.60 -1.62 -0.14
CA VAL A 259 15.45 -2.71 -0.66
C VAL A 259 15.19 -2.95 -2.15
N PHE A 260 13.92 -2.97 -2.55
CA PHE A 260 13.54 -3.19 -3.96
C PHE A 260 13.84 -1.97 -4.82
N VAL A 261 13.58 -0.77 -4.31
CA VAL A 261 13.92 0.49 -4.99
C VAL A 261 15.42 0.58 -5.22
N GLY A 262 16.25 0.28 -4.21
CA GLY A 262 17.70 0.27 -4.37
C GLY A 262 18.21 -0.77 -5.38
N LEU A 263 17.65 -1.99 -5.37
CA LEU A 263 18.00 -3.00 -6.37
C LEU A 263 17.54 -2.61 -7.78
N TYR A 264 16.47 -1.83 -7.93
CA TYR A 264 15.98 -1.36 -9.22
C TYR A 264 16.97 -0.46 -9.96
N ALA A 265 17.92 0.17 -9.25
CA ALA A 265 19.04 0.88 -9.87
C ALA A 265 19.83 -0.01 -10.85
N SER A 266 19.93 -1.31 -10.56
CA SER A 266 20.52 -2.32 -11.45
C SER A 266 19.78 -2.43 -12.78
N VAL A 267 18.44 -2.36 -12.75
CA VAL A 267 17.57 -2.40 -13.93
C VAL A 267 17.73 -1.13 -14.76
N VAL A 268 17.88 0.03 -14.13
CA VAL A 268 18.13 1.30 -14.81
C VAL A 268 19.48 1.27 -15.55
N VAL A 269 20.56 0.78 -14.91
CA VAL A 269 21.87 0.61 -15.59
C VAL A 269 21.73 -0.31 -16.80
N TYR A 270 20.93 -1.37 -16.68
CA TYR A 270 20.67 -2.31 -17.76
C TYR A 270 19.93 -1.67 -18.93
N GLN A 271 18.84 -0.95 -18.67
CA GLN A 271 18.01 -0.31 -19.70
C GLN A 271 18.77 0.83 -20.39
N GLU A 272 19.45 1.65 -19.60
CA GLU A 272 20.10 2.88 -20.06
C GLU A 272 21.55 2.69 -20.51
N LYS A 273 22.12 1.50 -20.29
CA LYS A 273 23.53 1.16 -20.56
C LYS A 273 24.54 2.17 -20.01
N SER A 274 24.18 2.83 -18.91
CA SER A 274 24.96 3.93 -18.34
C SER A 274 25.05 3.82 -16.82
N PHE A 275 26.27 3.62 -16.33
CA PHE A 275 26.57 3.62 -14.90
C PHE A 275 26.16 4.94 -14.23
N LYS A 276 26.39 6.07 -14.92
CA LYS A 276 26.02 7.40 -14.41
C LYS A 276 24.51 7.55 -14.24
N ARG A 277 23.70 7.00 -15.15
CA ARG A 277 22.23 7.04 -15.04
C ARG A 277 21.73 6.19 -13.89
N GLY A 278 22.34 5.02 -13.64
CA GLY A 278 22.04 4.22 -12.45
C GLY A 278 22.37 4.94 -11.14
N LEU A 279 23.52 5.61 -11.06
CA LEU A 279 23.86 6.42 -9.89
C LEU A 279 22.91 7.62 -9.72
N ALA A 280 22.56 8.29 -10.82
CA ALA A 280 21.60 9.37 -10.80
C ALA A 280 20.22 8.91 -10.32
N TYR A 281 19.79 7.70 -10.69
CA TYR A 281 18.56 7.10 -10.19
C TYR A 281 18.59 6.92 -8.67
N VAL A 282 19.65 6.35 -8.10
CA VAL A 282 19.78 6.19 -6.63
C VAL A 282 19.68 7.53 -5.91
N ILE A 283 20.35 8.57 -6.43
CA ILE A 283 20.27 9.89 -5.80
C ILE A 283 18.87 10.50 -5.97
N ALA A 284 18.26 10.32 -7.14
CA ALA A 284 16.94 10.85 -7.45
C ALA A 284 15.84 10.20 -6.61
N GLN A 285 15.86 8.89 -6.37
CA GLN A 285 14.84 8.22 -5.57
C GLN A 285 14.87 8.66 -4.11
N VAL A 286 16.05 8.82 -3.52
CA VAL A 286 16.16 9.40 -2.16
C VAL A 286 15.58 10.81 -2.13
N ALA A 287 15.88 11.64 -3.13
CA ALA A 287 15.36 13.01 -3.21
C ALA A 287 13.82 13.04 -3.39
N GLU A 288 13.28 12.21 -4.28
CA GLU A 288 11.85 12.05 -4.52
C GLU A 288 11.13 11.57 -3.25
N PHE A 289 11.72 10.64 -2.51
CA PHE A 289 11.14 10.17 -1.26
C PHE A 289 11.19 11.23 -0.14
N ASP A 290 12.29 12.00 -0.07
CA ASP A 290 12.38 13.12 0.86
C ASP A 290 11.33 14.20 0.54
N GLU A 291 11.15 14.53 -0.74
CA GLU A 291 10.13 15.45 -1.24
C GLU A 291 8.71 14.94 -0.95
N TYR A 292 8.42 13.68 -1.29
CA TYR A 292 7.13 13.06 -1.00
C TYR A 292 6.77 13.11 0.49
N THR A 293 7.75 12.83 1.35
CA THR A 293 7.54 12.91 2.82
C THR A 293 7.46 14.35 3.33
N ASN A 294 8.10 15.31 2.65
CA ASN A 294 7.97 16.74 2.94
C ASN A 294 6.57 17.25 2.58
N ASP A 295 6.04 16.87 1.41
CA ASP A 295 4.71 17.25 0.95
C ASP A 295 3.62 16.71 1.88
N TRP A 296 3.76 15.46 2.30
CA TRP A 296 2.89 14.85 3.32
C TRP A 296 2.85 15.64 4.63
N LEU A 297 3.93 16.35 4.96
CA LEU A 297 4.08 17.15 6.16
C LEU A 297 3.87 18.66 5.94
N TYR A 298 3.54 19.09 4.71
CA TYR A 298 3.53 20.49 4.27
C TYR A 298 4.80 21.24 4.65
N LEU A 299 5.95 20.60 4.43
CA LEU A 299 7.27 21.20 4.63
C LEU A 299 7.73 21.86 3.34
N ARG A 300 8.54 22.92 3.47
CA ARG A 300 9.15 23.57 2.31
C ARG A 300 10.19 22.64 1.68
N GLU A 301 10.27 22.62 0.35
CA GLU A 301 11.26 21.86 -0.41
C GLU A 301 12.68 22.00 0.19
N GLY A 302 13.36 20.87 0.41
CA GLY A 302 14.75 20.81 0.87
C GLY A 302 15.01 21.10 2.35
N THR A 303 13.99 21.12 3.21
CA THR A 303 14.18 21.36 4.66
C THR A 303 14.12 20.08 5.51
N ILE A 304 15.14 19.87 6.34
CA ILE A 304 15.25 18.76 7.31
C ILE A 304 14.34 18.99 8.53
N LEU A 305 13.99 20.25 8.81
CA LEU A 305 13.21 20.66 9.97
C LEU A 305 11.99 21.48 9.56
N PRO A 306 10.86 21.38 10.30
CA PRO A 306 9.70 22.20 10.07
C PRO A 306 10.00 23.67 10.34
N ASN A 307 10.31 24.43 9.29
CA ASN A 307 10.16 25.87 9.32
C ASN A 307 8.92 26.23 8.52
N GLN A 308 7.94 26.82 9.19
CA GLN A 308 6.62 27.11 8.63
C GLN A 308 6.77 28.03 7.42
N ALA A 309 6.46 27.53 6.22
CA ALA A 309 6.15 28.40 5.10
C ALA A 309 4.77 29.05 5.35
N PRO A 310 4.54 30.32 4.96
CA PRO A 310 3.24 30.95 5.11
C PRO A 310 2.19 30.16 4.33
N ILE A 311 1.05 29.90 4.99
CA ILE A 311 -0.08 29.13 4.46
C ILE A 311 -0.58 29.76 3.17
N GLN A 312 -0.21 29.20 2.02
CA GLN A 312 -0.90 29.43 0.76
C GLN A 312 -0.57 28.36 -0.27
N LYS A 313 -1.34 27.27 -0.24
CA LYS A 313 -2.13 26.78 -1.38
C LYS A 313 -2.81 25.46 -1.00
N GLU A 314 -4.12 25.54 -1.02
CA GLU A 314 -5.08 24.45 -1.09
C GLU A 314 -4.73 23.54 -2.26
N ALA A 315 -4.40 22.27 -1.98
CA ALA A 315 -4.37 21.20 -2.98
C ALA A 315 -4.42 19.82 -2.29
N ASP A 316 -5.24 18.96 -2.88
CA ASP A 316 -5.58 17.58 -2.54
C ASP A 316 -4.44 16.76 -1.91
N VAL A 317 -4.67 16.33 -0.66
CA VAL A 317 -4.11 15.06 -0.19
C VAL A 317 -4.79 13.95 -1.02
N PRO A 318 -4.14 12.85 -1.39
CA PRO A 318 -4.85 11.61 -1.60
C PRO A 318 -5.35 11.14 -0.22
N ILE A 319 -6.33 11.85 0.32
CA ILE A 319 -7.22 11.30 1.32
C ILE A 319 -7.73 10.03 0.63
N VAL A 320 -7.75 8.91 1.33
CA VAL A 320 -8.67 7.83 0.97
C VAL A 320 -10.01 8.52 0.78
N ARG A 321 -10.37 8.79 -0.49
CA ARG A 321 -11.58 9.50 -0.83
C ARG A 321 -12.66 8.49 -0.50
N PHE A 322 -13.14 8.53 0.73
CA PHE A 322 -14.40 7.93 1.09
C PHE A 322 -15.40 8.71 0.26
N ASP A 323 -15.71 8.15 -0.91
CA ASP A 323 -16.56 8.76 -1.91
C ASP A 323 -17.89 9.01 -1.21
N CYS A 324 -18.13 10.28 -0.86
CA CYS A 324 -19.35 10.68 -0.19
C CYS A 324 -20.42 10.68 -1.28
N GLY A 325 -20.92 9.48 -1.58
CA GLY A 325 -21.80 9.26 -2.72
C GLY A 325 -23.01 10.18 -2.63
N SER A 326 -23.01 11.26 -3.42
CA SER A 326 -24.20 12.01 -3.72
C SER A 326 -25.03 11.14 -4.66
N LYS A 327 -25.87 10.26 -4.09
CA LYS A 327 -27.00 9.75 -4.85
C LYS A 327 -27.99 10.91 -4.99
N SER A 328 -27.79 11.69 -6.06
CA SER A 328 -28.79 12.62 -6.55
C SER A 328 -30.02 11.81 -6.92
N CYS A 329 -31.16 12.20 -6.33
CA CYS A 329 -32.47 11.74 -6.74
C CYS A 329 -32.67 11.92 -8.24
N SER A 330 -33.07 10.85 -8.91
CA SER A 330 -34.01 10.84 -10.02
C SER A 330 -34.68 9.46 -10.02
#